data_AF-A0A4P8XW05-F1
#
_entry.id   AF-A0A4P8XW05-F1
#
_cell.length_a   1.000
_cell.length_b   1.000
_cell.length_c   1.000
_cell.angle_alpha   90.00
_cell.angle_beta   90.00
_cell.angle_gamma   90.00
#
_symmetry.space_group_name_H-M   'P 1'
#
loop_
_entity.id
_entity.type
_entity.pdbx_description
1 polymer ?
#
loop_
_entity_poly.entity_id
_entity_poly.type
_entity_poly.pdbx_seq_one_letter_code
_entity_poly.pdbx_strand_id
1 'polypeptide(L)'
;MKALFIDDEYFYYPEGVSNFAELKDYLKNNYSSFVELTKIESTRVVPPYFVKEYTNKTYVNLQQTKFIEEVDISVMSKEDYTTSLNNAMDEICVHCDNFNHDKRYCECGDIQDTLCLNGKCDIFSKDEEF
;
A
#
# COMPACT_ATOMS: atom_id res chain seq x y z
N MET A 1 8.27 -3.76 7.73
CA MET A 1 8.23 -2.72 8.79
C MET A 1 6.79 -2.50 9.18
N LYS A 2 6.51 -1.77 10.28
CA LYS A 2 5.13 -1.51 10.72
C LYS A 2 4.65 -0.12 10.33
N ALA A 3 3.36 0.01 10.05
CA ALA A 3 2.67 1.26 9.78
C ALA A 3 1.33 1.30 10.53
N LEU A 4 0.74 2.49 10.60
CA LEU A 4 -0.61 2.72 11.11
C LEU A 4 -1.58 2.70 9.94
N PHE A 5 -2.64 1.90 10.06
CA PHE A 5 -3.79 1.94 9.17
C PHE A 5 -4.91 2.67 9.89
N ILE A 6 -5.30 3.84 9.39
CA ILE A 6 -6.24 4.78 10.02
C ILE A 6 -7.31 5.13 8.98
N ASP A 7 -8.56 4.74 9.24
CA ASP A 7 -9.72 5.04 8.39
C ASP A 7 -9.46 4.88 6.88
N ASP A 8 -8.91 3.72 6.50
CA ASP A 8 -8.58 3.32 5.12
C ASP A 8 -7.30 3.95 4.51
N GLU A 9 -6.50 4.65 5.32
CA GLU A 9 -5.25 5.26 4.90
C GLU A 9 -4.04 4.75 5.71
N TYR A 10 -2.85 4.79 5.11
CA TYR A 10 -1.61 4.31 5.72
C TYR A 10 -0.73 5.46 6.17
N PHE A 11 -0.15 5.36 7.37
CA PHE A 11 0.71 6.38 7.96
C PHE A 11 1.92 5.74 8.63
N TYR A 12 3.05 6.45 8.63
CA TYR A 12 4.11 6.14 9.58
C TYR A 12 3.73 6.55 10.99
N TYR A 13 4.41 5.93 11.96
CA TYR A 13 4.36 6.36 13.34
C TYR A 13 4.78 7.83 13.49
N PRO A 14 4.20 8.56 14.47
CA PRO A 14 4.70 9.89 14.83
C PRO A 14 6.19 9.86 15.20
N GLU A 15 6.88 10.98 15.01
CA GLU A 15 8.28 11.09 15.41
C GLU A 15 8.47 10.80 16.90
N GLY A 16 9.46 9.96 17.24
CA GLY A 16 9.71 9.53 18.61
C GLY A 16 8.79 8.43 19.14
N VAL A 17 7.85 7.93 18.33
CA VAL A 17 6.99 6.79 18.65
C VAL A 17 7.40 5.60 17.80
N SER A 18 7.67 4.46 18.43
CA SER A 18 8.26 3.28 17.76
C SER A 18 7.37 2.03 17.81
N ASN A 19 6.34 2.04 18.65
CA ASN A 19 5.48 0.88 18.88
C ASN A 19 4.08 1.28 19.33
N PHE A 20 3.17 0.31 19.30
CA PHE A 20 1.76 0.52 19.62
C PHE A 20 1.50 0.95 21.07
N ALA A 21 2.35 0.57 22.03
CA ALA A 21 2.20 1.01 23.42
C ALA A 21 2.50 2.51 23.57
N GLU A 22 3.62 2.95 23.00
CA GLU A 22 3.98 4.37 22.92
C GLU A 22 2.95 5.18 22.14
N LEU A 23 2.39 4.61 21.07
CA LEU A 23 1.31 5.24 20.32
C LEU A 23 0.11 5.51 21.20
N LYS A 24 -0.35 4.53 22.00
CA LYS A 24 -1.50 4.75 22.90
C LYS A 24 -1.28 5.92 23.84
N ASP A 25 -0.07 6.06 24.39
CA ASP A 25 0.25 7.17 25.29
C ASP A 25 0.40 8.50 24.55
N TYR A 26 0.99 8.48 23.35
CA TYR A 26 1.02 9.63 22.45
C TYR A 26 -0.39 10.14 22.11
N LEU A 27 -1.29 9.22 21.72
CA LEU A 27 -2.67 9.54 21.35
C LEU A 27 -3.46 10.10 22.53
N LYS A 28 -3.30 9.55 23.75
CA LYS A 28 -3.95 10.09 24.96
C LYS A 28 -3.56 11.54 25.24
N ASN A 29 -2.27 11.86 25.11
CA ASN A 29 -1.75 13.20 25.38
C ASN A 29 -2.12 14.21 24.28
N ASN A 30 -2.43 13.74 23.07
CA ASN A 30 -2.76 14.55 21.90
C ASN A 30 -4.20 14.33 21.39
N TYR A 31 -5.08 13.74 22.22
CA TYR A 31 -6.40 13.33 21.76
C TYR A 31 -7.28 14.50 21.31
N SER A 32 -7.05 15.70 21.85
CA SER A 32 -7.79 16.92 21.49
C SER A 32 -7.11 17.77 20.41
N SER A 33 -6.06 17.27 19.78
CA SER A 33 -5.30 18.01 18.77
C SER A 33 -5.26 17.30 17.43
N PHE A 34 -5.03 18.10 16.39
CA PHE A 34 -4.58 17.60 15.10
C PHE A 34 -3.14 17.11 15.26
N VAL A 35 -2.88 15.87 14.87
CA VAL A 35 -1.55 15.25 14.94
C VAL A 35 -0.94 15.28 13.55
N GLU A 36 0.26 15.86 13.43
CA GLU A 36 1.05 15.76 12.20
C GLU A 36 1.55 14.32 12.04
N LEU A 37 1.18 13.68 10.92
CA LEU A 37 1.63 12.36 10.52
C LEU A 37 2.20 12.41 9.11
N THR A 38 3.05 11.43 8.79
CA THR A 38 3.47 11.19 7.41
C THR A 38 2.59 10.11 6.82
N LYS A 39 1.72 10.49 5.88
CA LYS A 39 0.87 9.57 5.13
C LYS A 39 1.69 8.89 4.03
N ILE A 40 1.41 7.62 3.82
CA ILE A 40 1.96 6.75 2.77
C ILE A 40 0.88 6.64 1.70
N GLU A 41 1.17 7.12 0.50
CA GLU A 41 0.21 7.12 -0.60
C GLU A 41 0.04 5.71 -1.17
N SER A 42 -1.20 5.22 -1.16
CA SER A 42 -1.58 3.89 -1.64
C SER A 42 -2.21 3.91 -3.04
N THR A 43 -2.46 5.08 -3.62
CA THR A 43 -3.25 5.23 -4.85
C THR A 43 -2.65 4.56 -6.10
N ARG A 44 -1.36 4.23 -6.10
CA ARG A 44 -0.66 3.62 -7.26
C ARG A 44 0.17 2.42 -6.87
N VAL A 45 -0.27 1.74 -5.83
CA VAL A 45 0.37 0.55 -5.30
C VAL A 45 -0.67 -0.38 -4.72
N VAL A 46 -0.36 -1.67 -4.68
CA VAL A 46 -1.22 -2.66 -4.03
C VAL A 46 -0.60 -3.06 -2.69
N PRO A 47 -1.29 -2.85 -1.55
CA PRO A 47 -0.82 -3.31 -0.25
C PRO A 47 -0.49 -4.81 -0.24
N PRO A 48 0.50 -5.27 0.55
CA PRO A 48 1.23 -4.51 1.58
C PRO A 48 2.51 -3.83 1.06
N TYR A 49 2.67 -3.63 -0.25
CA TYR A 49 3.89 -3.07 -0.84
C TYR A 49 3.72 -1.60 -1.19
N PHE A 50 4.65 -0.75 -0.73
CA PHE A 50 4.58 0.70 -0.88
C PHE A 50 5.90 1.27 -1.37
N VAL A 51 5.81 2.47 -1.96
CA VAL A 51 6.96 3.21 -2.49
C VAL A 51 7.37 4.29 -1.49
N LYS A 52 8.64 4.29 -1.09
CA LYS A 52 9.21 5.19 -0.07
C LYS A 52 9.00 6.66 -0.39
N GLU A 53 9.11 7.02 -1.65
CA GLU A 53 9.02 8.39 -2.15
C GLU A 53 7.56 8.90 -2.20
N TYR A 54 6.58 8.00 -2.12
CA TYR A 54 5.17 8.34 -2.22
C TYR A 54 4.61 8.63 -0.83
N THR A 55 5.04 9.75 -0.25
CA THR A 55 4.64 10.19 1.09
C THR A 55 4.34 11.68 1.12
N ASN A 56 3.47 12.09 2.03
CA ASN A 56 3.24 13.50 2.34
C ASN A 56 2.98 13.71 3.84
N LYS A 57 3.23 14.94 4.32
CA LYS A 57 2.85 15.33 5.67
C LYS A 57 1.40 15.80 5.68
N THR A 58 0.63 15.34 6.66
CA THR A 58 -0.77 15.73 6.85
C THR A 58 -1.11 15.78 8.33
N TYR A 59 -2.25 16.40 8.66
CA TYR A 59 -2.75 16.53 10.01
C TYR A 59 -4.00 15.67 10.19
N VAL A 60 -3.95 14.71 11.10
CA VAL A 60 -5.06 13.79 11.39
C VAL A 60 -5.75 14.22 12.67
N ASN A 61 -7.09 14.33 12.62
CA ASN A 61 -7.91 14.57 13.79
C ASN A 61 -8.31 13.24 14.45
N LEU A 62 -7.61 12.89 15.52
CA LEU A 62 -7.81 11.63 16.23
C LEU A 62 -9.19 11.51 16.89
N GLN A 63 -9.90 12.60 17.14
CA GLN A 63 -11.27 12.54 17.69
C GLN A 63 -12.30 12.05 16.68
N GLN A 64 -12.01 12.24 15.39
CA GLN A 64 -12.88 11.83 14.30
C GLN A 64 -12.48 10.47 13.73
N THR A 65 -11.30 9.98 14.11
CA THR A 65 -10.81 8.68 13.71
C THR A 65 -11.67 7.55 14.27
N LYS A 66 -12.14 6.65 13.42
CA LYS A 66 -13.00 5.53 13.84
C LYS A 66 -12.19 4.31 14.24
N PHE A 67 -11.10 4.03 13.53
CA PHE A 67 -10.22 2.93 13.88
C PHE A 67 -8.75 3.25 13.60
N ILE A 68 -7.88 2.59 14.36
CA ILE A 68 -6.42 2.62 14.19
C ILE A 68 -5.94 1.18 14.38
N GLU A 69 -5.25 0.64 13.39
CA GLU A 69 -4.60 -0.66 13.45
C GLU A 69 -3.11 -0.54 13.12
N GLU A 70 -2.30 -1.45 13.69
CA GLU A 70 -0.92 -1.61 13.30
C GLU A 70 -0.81 -2.73 12.27
N VAL A 71 -0.23 -2.42 11.10
CA VAL A 71 -0.13 -3.35 9.97
C VAL A 71 1.32 -3.54 9.53
N ASP A 72 1.66 -4.76 9.10
CA ASP A 72 2.94 -5.05 8.49
C ASP A 72 2.94 -4.63 7.01
N ILE A 73 3.92 -3.79 6.64
CA ILE A 73 4.10 -3.28 5.29
C ILE A 73 5.54 -3.47 4.80
N SER A 74 5.69 -3.55 3.49
CA SER A 74 6.98 -3.52 2.81
C SER A 74 7.13 -2.18 2.09
N VAL A 75 8.18 -1.44 2.41
CA VAL A 75 8.48 -0.15 1.78
C VAL A 75 9.80 -0.28 1.04
N MET A 76 9.80 0.10 -0.23
CA MET A 76 10.99 0.01 -1.10
C MET A 76 11.14 1.28 -1.95
N SER A 77 12.28 1.41 -2.62
CA SER A 77 12.48 2.52 -3.56
C SER A 77 11.52 2.39 -4.75
N LYS A 78 11.25 3.49 -5.43
CA LYS A 78 10.47 3.45 -6.69
C LYS A 78 11.09 2.52 -7.74
N GLU A 79 12.41 2.45 -7.81
CA GLU A 79 13.13 1.59 -8.76
C GLU A 79 12.92 0.10 -8.44
N ASP A 80 13.07 -0.28 -7.17
CA ASP A 80 12.84 -1.65 -6.72
C ASP A 80 11.38 -2.07 -6.90
N TYR A 81 10.45 -1.16 -6.61
CA TYR A 81 9.01 -1.40 -6.82
C TYR A 81 8.72 -1.65 -8.29
N THR A 82 9.22 -0.78 -9.18
CA THR A 82 9.00 -0.92 -10.63
C THR A 82 9.58 -2.23 -11.16
N THR A 83 10.78 -2.58 -10.70
CA THR A 83 11.44 -3.85 -11.06
C THR A 83 10.61 -5.05 -10.60
N SER A 84 10.15 -5.04 -9.35
CA SER A 84 9.33 -6.11 -8.77
C SER A 84 7.97 -6.23 -9.46
N LEU A 85 7.36 -5.11 -9.84
CA LEU A 85 6.08 -5.09 -10.56
C LEU A 85 6.23 -5.72 -11.95
N ASN A 86 7.28 -5.35 -12.68
CA ASN A 86 7.57 -5.94 -13.99
C ASN A 86 7.80 -7.45 -13.89
N ASN A 87 8.53 -7.92 -12.86
CA ASN A 87 8.71 -9.35 -12.63
C ASN A 87 7.37 -10.04 -12.34
N ALA A 88 6.52 -9.45 -11.49
CA ALA A 88 5.19 -10.00 -11.21
C ALA A 88 4.30 -10.02 -12.47
N MET A 89 4.43 -9.04 -13.37
CA MET A 89 3.72 -9.03 -14.65
C MET A 89 4.21 -10.17 -15.56
N ASP A 90 5.52 -10.38 -15.64
CA ASP A 90 6.12 -11.45 -16.45
C ASP A 90 5.78 -12.85 -15.91
N GLU A 91 5.46 -12.97 -14.62
CA GLU A 91 5.03 -14.23 -14.00
C GLU A 91 3.51 -14.46 -14.12
N ILE A 92 2.70 -13.42 -13.93
CA ILE A 92 1.23 -13.56 -13.81
C ILE A 92 0.50 -13.07 -15.05
N CYS A 93 0.77 -11.85 -15.50
CA CYS A 93 -0.01 -11.25 -16.59
C CYS A 93 0.14 -12.04 -17.89
N VAL A 94 1.30 -12.64 -18.17
CA VAL A 94 1.50 -13.49 -19.35
C VAL A 94 0.57 -14.71 -19.42
N HIS A 95 -0.09 -15.06 -18.32
CA HIS A 95 -1.06 -16.16 -18.23
C HIS A 95 -2.51 -15.68 -18.13
N CYS A 96 -2.74 -14.37 -18.21
CA CYS A 96 -4.07 -13.76 -18.18
C CYS A 96 -4.65 -13.68 -19.60
N ASP A 97 -5.92 -14.02 -19.77
CA ASP A 97 -6.60 -13.95 -21.08
C ASP A 97 -6.63 -12.52 -21.65
N ASN A 98 -6.60 -11.53 -20.77
CA ASN A 98 -6.60 -10.11 -21.12
C ASN A 98 -5.19 -9.58 -21.45
N PHE A 99 -4.17 -10.44 -21.55
CA PHE A 99 -2.81 -10.02 -21.84
C PHE A 99 -2.53 -9.96 -23.34
N ASN A 100 -2.12 -8.78 -23.78
CA ASN A 100 -1.68 -8.57 -25.15
C ASN A 100 -0.20 -8.96 -25.29
N HIS A 101 0.06 -10.15 -25.83
CA HIS A 101 1.42 -10.66 -26.02
C HIS A 101 2.27 -9.83 -27.00
N ASP A 102 1.65 -9.25 -28.04
CA ASP A 102 2.36 -8.46 -29.04
C ASP A 102 2.89 -7.13 -28.46
N LYS A 103 2.07 -6.48 -27.63
CA LYS A 103 2.37 -5.17 -27.04
C LYS A 103 2.90 -5.25 -25.60
N ARG A 104 2.91 -6.45 -25.00
CA ARG A 104 3.34 -6.74 -23.62
C ARG A 104 2.67 -5.87 -22.55
N TYR A 105 1.34 -5.87 -22.50
CA TYR A 105 0.57 -5.28 -21.39
C TYR A 105 -0.76 -6.01 -21.13
N CYS A 106 -1.28 -5.92 -19.90
CA CYS A 106 -2.60 -6.44 -19.50
C CYS A 106 -3.67 -5.38 -19.74
N GLU A 107 -4.79 -5.73 -20.38
CA GLU A 107 -5.95 -4.83 -20.55
C GLU A 107 -6.85 -4.75 -19.31
N CYS A 108 -6.38 -5.33 -18.21
CA CYS A 108 -7.05 -5.52 -16.94
C CYS A 108 -7.28 -4.19 -16.20
N GLY A 109 -6.53 -3.14 -16.52
CA GLY A 109 -6.60 -1.84 -15.87
C GLY A 109 -5.21 -1.26 -15.66
N ASP A 110 -5.09 -0.28 -14.76
CA ASP A 110 -3.76 0.15 -14.31
C ASP A 110 -3.16 -0.95 -13.43
N ILE A 111 -2.11 -1.57 -13.93
CA ILE A 111 -1.44 -2.69 -13.26
C ILE A 111 -0.95 -2.29 -11.86
N GLN A 112 -0.64 -1.01 -11.66
CA GLN A 112 -0.22 -0.46 -10.37
C GLN A 112 -1.32 -0.53 -9.30
N ASP A 113 -2.58 -0.65 -9.71
CA ASP A 113 -3.75 -0.68 -8.83
C ASP A 113 -4.30 -2.10 -8.65
N THR A 114 -3.84 -3.06 -9.46
CA THR A 114 -4.49 -4.37 -9.58
C THR A 114 -3.56 -5.56 -9.32
N LEU A 115 -2.26 -5.41 -9.59
CA LEU A 115 -1.28 -6.47 -9.41
C LEU A 115 -0.46 -6.25 -8.13
N CYS A 116 -0.64 -7.15 -7.17
CA CYS A 116 0.21 -7.23 -5.99
C CYS A 116 1.55 -7.86 -6.34
N LEU A 117 2.65 -7.34 -5.76
CA LEU A 117 4.00 -7.82 -6.02
C LEU A 117 4.25 -9.28 -5.61
N ASN A 118 3.33 -9.90 -4.85
CA ASN A 118 3.38 -11.32 -4.51
C ASN A 118 2.70 -12.22 -5.56
N GLY A 119 2.36 -11.68 -6.73
CA GLY A 119 1.74 -12.40 -7.84
C GLY A 119 0.23 -12.60 -7.70
N LYS A 120 -0.44 -11.93 -6.75
CA LYS A 120 -1.90 -11.90 -6.69
C LYS A 120 -2.44 -10.73 -7.51
N CYS A 121 -3.47 -10.98 -8.31
CA CYS A 121 -4.17 -9.96 -9.08
C CYS A 121 -5.68 -10.23 -9.01
N ASP A 122 -6.45 -9.26 -8.50
CA ASP A 122 -7.88 -9.45 -8.18
C ASP A 122 -8.78 -9.57 -9.42
N ILE A 123 -8.24 -9.22 -10.58
CA ILE A 123 -8.88 -9.25 -11.90
C ILE A 123 -8.17 -10.20 -12.86
N PHE A 124 -7.33 -11.10 -12.33
CA PHE A 124 -6.76 -12.17 -13.12
C PHE A 124 -7.87 -13.06 -13.68
N SER A 125 -7.87 -13.23 -15.01
CA SER A 125 -8.77 -14.12 -15.72
C SER A 125 -7.96 -15.15 -16.46
N LYS A 126 -8.32 -16.42 -16.27
CA LYS A 126 -7.82 -17.52 -17.08
C LYS A 126 -8.96 -18.50 -17.26
N ASP A 127 -9.32 -18.78 -18.51
CA ASP A 127 -10.24 -19.87 -18.82
C ASP A 127 -9.62 -21.20 -18.35
N GLU A 128 -10.18 -21.78 -17.28
CA GLU A 128 -9.89 -23.16 -16.92
C GLU A 128 -10.63 -24.06 -17.91
N GLU A 129 -9.95 -24.49 -18.97
CA GLU A 129 -10.45 -25.59 -19.81
C GLU A 129 -10.65 -26.84 -18.91
N PHE A 130 -11.92 -27.19 -18.66
CA PHE A 130 -12.36 -28.45 -18.05
C PHE A 130 -12.49 -29.56 -19.10
#